data_AF-A0A453MXM3-F1
#
_entry.id   AF-A0A453MXM3-F1
#
_cell.length_a   1.000
_cell.length_b   1.000
_cell.length_c   1.000
_cell.angle_alpha   90.00
_cell.angle_beta   90.00
_cell.angle_gamma   90.00
#
_symmetry.space_group_name_H-M   'P 1'
#
loop_
_entity.id
_entity.type
_entity.pdbx_description
1 polymer ?
#
loop_
_entity_poly.entity_id
_entity_poly.type
_entity_poly.pdbx_seq_one_letter_code
_entity_poly.pdbx_strand_id
1 'polypeptide(L)'
;MVTAEAAMAVVRAARPFFRSAHDGLAFAANAAFLADGYSLCAVGRSALFDPLPADEEVGIEGWNSMDNCYAFLYSKDEEEGKKKCIFMKCVVIADFLAIDAMDLEAQHEEPFHVQINVKDFFSEVQTRNYKDLYKSFTDFINILNLSLLAELNGKDAAASQNPNAESSSSINSSEYARWENPSARTPDLSSSGSVWS
;
A
#
# COMPACT_ATOMS: atom_id res chain seq x y z
N MET A 1 7.26 -10.75 6.58
CA MET A 1 7.25 -11.47 5.30
C MET A 1 6.31 -12.64 5.41
N VAL A 2 5.46 -12.81 4.40
CA VAL A 2 4.43 -13.85 4.34
C VAL A 2 5.06 -15.20 4.04
N THR A 3 4.59 -16.25 4.72
CA THR A 3 5.01 -17.63 4.42
C THR A 3 4.10 -18.28 3.37
N ALA A 4 4.66 -19.20 2.60
CA ALA A 4 3.92 -20.00 1.62
C ALA A 4 2.77 -20.78 2.29
N GLU A 5 2.98 -21.26 3.50
CA GLU A 5 1.99 -22.00 4.28
C GLU A 5 0.80 -21.12 4.68
N ALA A 6 1.06 -19.88 5.10
CA ALA A 6 0.01 -18.93 5.47
C ALA A 6 -0.84 -18.54 4.26
N ALA A 7 -0.21 -18.16 3.15
CA ALA A 7 -0.93 -17.84 1.91
C ALA A 7 -1.71 -19.07 1.39
N MET A 8 -1.13 -20.27 1.42
CA MET A 8 -1.83 -21.50 1.02
C MET A 8 -3.01 -21.84 1.94
N ALA A 9 -2.92 -21.54 3.24
CA ALA A 9 -4.03 -21.70 4.17
C ALA A 9 -5.21 -20.81 3.79
N VAL A 10 -4.94 -19.55 3.40
CA VAL A 10 -5.97 -18.63 2.88
C VAL A 10 -6.62 -19.17 1.61
N VAL A 11 -5.83 -19.66 0.64
CA VAL A 11 -6.35 -20.29 -0.58
C VAL A 11 -7.28 -21.46 -0.25
N ARG A 12 -6.88 -22.33 0.67
CA ARG A 12 -7.68 -23.49 1.09
C ARG A 12 -8.94 -23.11 1.87
N ALA A 13 -8.89 -22.06 2.66
CA ALA A 13 -10.03 -21.56 3.43
C ALA A 13 -11.09 -20.97 2.51
N ALA A 14 -10.67 -20.14 1.55
CA ALA A 14 -11.56 -19.47 0.60
C ALA A 14 -12.16 -20.42 -0.46
N ARG A 15 -11.48 -21.54 -0.73
CA ARG A 15 -11.88 -22.54 -1.74
C ARG A 15 -12.30 -21.91 -3.08
N PRO A 16 -11.46 -21.05 -3.67
CA PRO A 16 -11.80 -20.36 -4.91
C PRO A 16 -11.97 -21.34 -6.06
N PHE A 17 -12.83 -20.97 -7.00
CA PHE A 17 -12.95 -21.63 -8.29
C PHE A 17 -12.06 -20.92 -9.32
N PHE A 18 -11.09 -21.65 -9.88
CA PHE A 18 -10.17 -21.12 -10.89
C PHE A 18 -10.63 -21.53 -12.29
N ARG A 19 -10.86 -20.54 -13.16
CA ARG A 19 -11.20 -20.77 -14.58
C ARG A 19 -9.96 -20.95 -15.45
N SER A 20 -8.81 -20.46 -14.99
CA SER A 20 -7.54 -20.48 -15.69
C SER A 20 -6.37 -20.53 -14.70
N ALA A 21 -5.17 -20.74 -15.23
CA ALA A 21 -3.95 -20.63 -14.43
C ALA A 21 -3.69 -19.19 -13.95
N HIS A 22 -4.11 -18.18 -14.73
CA HIS A 22 -4.06 -16.77 -14.34
C HIS A 22 -4.94 -16.48 -13.12
N ASP A 23 -6.15 -17.05 -13.05
CA ASP A 23 -7.01 -16.99 -11.86
C ASP A 23 -6.24 -17.50 -10.64
N GLY A 24 -5.57 -18.66 -10.78
CA GLY A 24 -4.80 -19.27 -9.70
C GLY A 24 -3.68 -18.39 -9.14
N LEU A 25 -2.92 -17.71 -10.01
CA LEU A 25 -1.85 -16.80 -9.56
C LEU A 25 -2.38 -15.46 -9.04
N ALA A 26 -3.40 -14.89 -9.68
CA ALA A 26 -4.03 -13.66 -9.19
C ALA A 26 -4.64 -13.86 -7.80
N PHE A 27 -5.27 -15.01 -7.55
CA PHE A 27 -5.79 -15.34 -6.23
C PHE A 27 -4.68 -15.62 -5.22
N ALA A 28 -3.59 -16.25 -5.63
CA ALA A 28 -2.44 -16.46 -4.75
C ALA A 28 -1.80 -15.14 -4.31
N ALA A 29 -1.78 -14.13 -5.19
CA ALA A 29 -1.37 -12.77 -4.82
C ALA A 29 -2.32 -12.17 -3.78
N ASN A 30 -3.64 -12.24 -4.00
CA ASN A 30 -4.61 -11.82 -2.98
C ASN A 30 -4.42 -12.54 -1.64
N ALA A 31 -4.19 -13.85 -1.66
CA ALA A 31 -3.92 -14.63 -0.46
C ALA A 31 -2.64 -14.19 0.27
N ALA A 32 -1.62 -13.71 -0.45
CA ALA A 32 -0.42 -13.15 0.15
C ALA A 32 -0.71 -11.86 0.91
N PHE A 33 -1.48 -10.94 0.32
CA PHE A 33 -1.91 -9.71 1.01
C PHE A 33 -2.73 -10.01 2.27
N LEU A 34 -3.71 -10.90 2.17
CA LEU A 34 -4.51 -11.32 3.34
C LEU A 34 -3.63 -11.95 4.43
N ALA A 35 -2.65 -12.77 4.06
CA ALA A 35 -1.73 -13.39 5.01
C ALA A 35 -0.74 -12.39 5.64
N ASP A 36 -0.50 -11.22 5.03
CA ASP A 36 0.27 -10.12 5.62
C ASP A 36 -0.57 -9.22 6.55
N GLY A 37 -1.86 -9.56 6.74
CA GLY A 37 -2.77 -8.88 7.65
C GLY A 37 -3.53 -7.72 7.02
N TYR A 38 -3.57 -7.61 5.69
CA TYR A 38 -4.45 -6.67 5.01
C TYR A 38 -5.90 -7.18 5.01
N SER A 39 -6.85 -6.28 5.23
CA SER A 39 -8.29 -6.55 5.11
C SER A 39 -8.77 -6.21 3.70
N LEU A 40 -9.56 -7.08 3.09
CA LEU A 40 -10.09 -6.88 1.75
C LEU A 40 -11.32 -5.98 1.79
N CYS A 41 -11.30 -4.85 1.08
CA CYS A 41 -12.39 -3.86 1.07
C CYS A 41 -13.25 -3.94 -0.20
N ALA A 42 -12.66 -4.30 -1.34
CA ALA A 42 -13.39 -4.43 -2.59
C ALA A 42 -12.66 -5.39 -3.54
N VAL A 43 -13.43 -6.01 -4.45
CA VAL A 43 -12.91 -6.88 -5.51
C VAL A 43 -13.50 -6.54 -6.87
N GLY A 44 -12.80 -6.95 -7.92
CA GLY A 44 -13.29 -6.88 -9.29
C GLY A 44 -13.61 -5.45 -9.74
N ARG A 45 -14.80 -5.25 -10.33
CA ARG A 45 -15.23 -3.93 -10.83
C ARG A 45 -15.37 -2.90 -9.72
N SER A 46 -15.83 -3.31 -8.53
CA SER A 46 -15.99 -2.39 -7.39
C SER A 46 -14.65 -1.78 -7.00
N ALA A 47 -13.60 -2.59 -6.91
CA ALA A 47 -12.25 -2.10 -6.60
C ALA A 47 -11.70 -1.13 -7.66
N LEU A 48 -12.10 -1.28 -8.92
CA LEU A 48 -11.57 -0.47 -10.03
C LEU A 48 -12.27 0.89 -10.18
N PHE A 49 -13.57 0.95 -9.90
CA PHE A 49 -14.40 2.13 -10.21
C PHE A 49 -14.89 2.89 -8.98
N ASP A 50 -14.87 2.29 -7.80
CA ASP A 50 -15.29 2.91 -6.55
C ASP A 50 -14.32 2.54 -5.41
N PRO A 51 -13.08 3.08 -5.42
CA PRO A 51 -12.07 2.76 -4.42
C PRO A 51 -12.29 3.55 -3.12
N LEU A 52 -13.52 3.56 -2.60
CA LEU A 52 -13.79 4.12 -1.29
C LEU A 52 -13.37 3.08 -0.23
N PRO A 53 -12.59 3.47 0.79
CA PRO A 53 -12.23 2.56 1.87
C PRO A 53 -13.51 2.16 2.60
N ALA A 54 -13.99 0.95 2.32
CA ALA A 54 -15.04 0.35 3.13
C ALA A 54 -14.45 0.08 4.52
N ASP A 55 -15.20 0.42 5.57
CA ASP A 55 -14.89 -0.01 6.93
C ASP A 55 -15.24 -1.48 7.16
N GLU A 56 -15.88 -2.12 6.18
CA GLU A 56 -16.30 -3.52 6.24
C GLU A 56 -15.46 -4.39 5.31
N GLU A 57 -14.97 -5.51 5.86
CA GLU A 57 -14.28 -6.53 5.08
C GLU A 57 -15.27 -7.26 4.17
N VAL A 58 -14.93 -7.41 2.90
CA VAL A 58 -15.75 -8.08 1.90
C VAL A 58 -15.23 -9.49 1.61
N GLY A 59 -16.13 -10.36 1.18
CA GLY A 59 -15.75 -11.66 0.65
C GLY A 59 -15.13 -11.58 -0.75
N ILE A 60 -14.80 -12.75 -1.29
CA ILE A 60 -14.19 -12.86 -2.62
C ILE A 60 -15.22 -12.88 -3.76
N GLU A 61 -16.50 -12.66 -3.49
CA GLU A 61 -17.57 -12.80 -4.50
C GLU A 61 -17.33 -11.89 -5.70
N GLY A 62 -17.29 -12.48 -6.89
CA GLY A 62 -17.12 -11.76 -8.15
C GLY A 62 -15.70 -11.28 -8.45
N TRP A 63 -14.69 -11.69 -7.66
CA TRP A 63 -13.28 -11.30 -7.84
C TRP A 63 -12.71 -11.56 -9.25
N ASN A 64 -13.13 -12.65 -9.90
CA ASN A 64 -12.73 -13.03 -11.25
C ASN A 64 -13.81 -12.74 -12.30
N SER A 65 -14.75 -11.83 -12.06
CA SER A 65 -15.84 -11.56 -13.03
C SER A 65 -15.37 -10.81 -14.28
N MET A 66 -14.22 -10.14 -14.22
CA MET A 66 -13.65 -9.41 -15.34
C MET A 66 -12.79 -10.33 -16.21
N ASP A 67 -12.79 -10.06 -17.51
CA ASP A 67 -11.92 -10.77 -18.45
C ASP A 67 -10.54 -10.15 -18.43
N ASN A 68 -9.51 -10.99 -18.32
CA ASN A 68 -8.09 -10.63 -18.40
C ASN A 68 -7.61 -9.58 -17.37
N CYS A 69 -8.41 -9.29 -16.34
CA CYS A 69 -8.07 -8.32 -15.31
C CYS A 69 -8.67 -8.75 -13.97
N TYR A 70 -7.91 -8.53 -12.91
CA TYR A 70 -8.33 -8.72 -11.53
C TYR A 70 -7.97 -7.44 -10.78
N ALA A 71 -8.81 -7.04 -9.84
CA ALA A 71 -8.56 -5.85 -9.03
C ALA A 71 -9.01 -6.13 -7.60
N PHE A 72 -8.21 -5.69 -6.65
CA PHE A 72 -8.42 -5.88 -5.23
C PHE A 72 -8.05 -4.58 -4.53
N LEU A 73 -8.89 -4.16 -3.60
CA LEU A 73 -8.64 -3.03 -2.74
C LEU A 73 -8.50 -3.55 -1.31
N TYR A 74 -7.45 -3.13 -0.64
CA TYR A 74 -7.15 -3.53 0.73
C TYR A 74 -7.03 -2.32 1.63
N SER A 75 -7.24 -2.57 2.92
CA SER A 75 -6.85 -1.65 3.98
C SER A 75 -6.05 -2.35 5.05
N LYS A 76 -5.14 -1.62 5.69
CA LYS A 76 -4.43 -2.09 6.88
C LYS A 76 -4.31 -0.93 7.87
N ASP A 77 -4.64 -1.21 9.12
CA ASP A 77 -4.47 -0.24 10.19
C ASP A 77 -2.97 -0.06 10.46
N GLU A 78 -2.51 1.19 10.46
CA GLU A 78 -1.15 1.56 10.82
C GLU A 78 -1.10 2.15 12.24
N GLU A 79 0.13 2.35 12.72
CA GLU A 79 0.36 3.09 13.95
C GLU A 79 -0.21 4.52 13.82
N GLU A 80 -0.64 5.11 14.95
CA GLU A 80 -1.28 6.44 15.01
C GLU A 80 -2.70 6.53 14.42
N GLY A 81 -3.34 5.42 14.07
CA GLY A 81 -4.74 5.41 13.61
C GLY A 81 -4.93 5.87 12.16
N LYS A 82 -3.85 5.85 11.37
CA LYS A 82 -3.89 6.00 9.92
C LYS A 82 -4.23 4.64 9.29
N LYS A 83 -4.91 4.65 8.15
CA LYS A 83 -5.36 3.43 7.47
C LYS A 83 -4.74 3.39 6.08
N LYS A 84 -3.73 2.55 5.90
CA LYS A 84 -3.10 2.37 4.58
C LYS A 84 -4.07 1.72 3.63
N CYS A 85 -4.29 2.31 2.46
CA CYS A 85 -5.20 1.81 1.45
C CYS A 85 -4.42 1.33 0.22
N ILE A 86 -4.35 0.02 -0.01
CA ILE A 86 -3.58 -0.56 -1.11
C ILE A 86 -4.50 -1.02 -2.24
N PHE A 87 -4.22 -0.56 -3.44
CA PHE A 87 -4.84 -1.05 -4.66
C PHE A 87 -3.91 -2.00 -5.40
N MET A 88 -4.36 -3.24 -5.61
CA MET A 88 -3.65 -4.24 -6.42
C MET A 88 -4.46 -4.58 -7.67
N LYS A 89 -3.81 -4.49 -8.82
CA LYS A 89 -4.37 -4.85 -10.12
C LYS A 89 -3.51 -5.92 -10.78
N CYS A 90 -4.14 -6.98 -11.25
CA CYS A 90 -3.48 -8.01 -12.04
C CYS A 90 -4.04 -7.99 -13.47
N VAL A 91 -3.17 -7.90 -14.48
CA VAL A 91 -3.55 -7.87 -15.90
C VAL A 91 -2.93 -9.05 -16.64
N VAL A 92 -3.75 -9.78 -17.39
CA VAL A 92 -3.32 -10.90 -18.22
C VAL A 92 -2.75 -10.36 -19.53
N ILE A 93 -1.51 -10.73 -19.81
CA ILE A 93 -0.79 -10.39 -21.05
C ILE A 93 -0.25 -11.68 -21.65
N ALA A 94 -1.04 -12.31 -22.53
CA ALA A 94 -0.74 -13.63 -23.07
C ALA A 94 -0.45 -14.65 -21.96
N ASP A 95 0.75 -15.24 -21.95
CA ASP A 95 1.19 -16.21 -20.94
C ASP A 95 1.64 -15.59 -19.62
N PHE A 96 1.60 -14.26 -19.50
CA PHE A 96 2.05 -13.53 -18.31
C PHE A 96 0.89 -12.94 -17.52
N LEU A 97 1.10 -12.83 -16.21
CA LEU A 97 0.31 -12.03 -15.30
C LEU A 97 1.18 -10.86 -14.83
N ALA A 98 0.82 -9.65 -15.24
CA ALA A 98 1.37 -8.42 -14.69
C ALA A 98 0.60 -8.07 -13.40
N ILE A 99 1.29 -7.75 -12.33
CA ILE A 99 0.71 -7.37 -11.04
C ILE A 99 1.28 -6.00 -10.68
N ASP A 100 0.38 -5.03 -10.57
CA ASP A 100 0.65 -3.66 -10.12
C ASP A 100 0.04 -3.50 -8.73
N ALA A 101 0.81 -2.99 -7.76
CA ALA A 101 0.30 -2.65 -6.44
C ALA A 101 0.75 -1.23 -6.06
N MET A 102 -0.16 -0.43 -5.50
CA MET A 102 0.15 0.94 -5.06
C MET A 102 -0.62 1.32 -3.81
N ASP A 103 0.00 2.17 -3.01
CA ASP A 103 -0.65 2.86 -1.91
C ASP A 103 -1.42 4.07 -2.45
N LEU A 104 -2.73 4.11 -2.20
CA LEU A 104 -3.61 5.19 -2.66
C LEU A 104 -3.45 6.48 -1.84
N GLU A 105 -2.91 6.40 -0.63
CA GLU A 105 -2.67 7.58 0.22
C GLU A 105 -1.31 8.22 -0.07
N ALA A 106 -0.38 7.44 -0.63
CA ALA A 106 0.91 7.89 -1.10
C ALA A 106 0.77 8.80 -2.34
N GLN A 107 0.73 10.11 -2.13
CA GLN A 107 0.75 11.06 -3.23
C GLN A 107 2.06 10.93 -4.05
N HIS A 108 1.92 10.71 -5.36
CA HIS A 108 2.99 10.71 -6.37
C HIS A 108 3.98 9.53 -6.39
N GLU A 109 3.57 8.32 -5.98
CA GLU A 109 4.39 7.12 -6.19
C GLU A 109 3.97 6.30 -7.41
N GLU A 110 4.98 5.75 -8.09
CA GLU A 110 4.76 4.75 -9.13
C GLU A 110 4.33 3.42 -8.49
N PRO A 111 3.40 2.69 -9.12
CA PRO A 111 2.99 1.37 -8.65
C PRO A 111 4.18 0.40 -8.68
N PHE A 112 4.27 -0.45 -7.67
CA PHE A 112 5.18 -1.59 -7.65
C PHE A 112 4.70 -2.62 -8.67
N HIS A 113 5.57 -2.96 -9.62
CA HIS A 113 5.22 -3.81 -10.75
C HIS A 113 6.02 -5.12 -10.72
N VAL A 114 5.32 -6.23 -10.96
CA VAL A 114 5.96 -7.53 -11.23
C VAL A 114 5.24 -8.25 -12.36
N GLN A 115 6.00 -8.86 -13.26
CA GLN A 115 5.46 -9.65 -14.37
C GLN A 115 5.89 -11.12 -14.23
N ILE A 116 4.92 -12.02 -14.24
CA ILE A 116 5.12 -13.43 -13.91
C ILE A 116 4.62 -14.30 -15.07
N ASN A 117 5.46 -15.22 -15.56
CA ASN A 117 5.02 -16.23 -16.51
C ASN A 117 4.21 -17.29 -15.77
N VAL A 118 2.95 -17.46 -16.17
CA VAL A 118 2.01 -18.32 -15.46
C VAL A 118 2.42 -19.79 -15.50
N LYS A 119 3.07 -20.22 -16.59
CA LYS A 119 3.49 -21.61 -16.81
C LYS A 119 4.59 -22.06 -15.86
N ASP A 120 5.34 -21.12 -15.29
CA ASP A 120 6.44 -21.43 -14.36
C ASP A 120 5.92 -21.81 -12.98
N PHE A 121 4.76 -21.27 -12.58
CA PHE A 121 4.25 -21.39 -11.21
C PHE A 121 2.97 -22.21 -11.10
N PHE A 122 2.19 -22.36 -12.16
CA PHE A 122 0.91 -23.05 -12.13
C PHE A 122 0.90 -24.29 -13.05
N SER A 123 0.18 -25.32 -12.60
CA SER A 123 -0.05 -26.58 -13.29
C SER A 123 -1.48 -26.63 -13.81
N GLU A 124 -1.65 -26.93 -15.11
CA GLU A 124 -2.98 -27.09 -15.72
C GLU A 124 -3.63 -28.46 -15.41
N VAL A 125 -2.95 -29.30 -14.63
CA VAL A 125 -3.49 -30.61 -14.23
C VAL A 125 -4.62 -30.39 -13.22
N GLN A 126 -5.84 -30.78 -13.58
CA GLN A 126 -6.97 -30.76 -12.66
C GLN A 126 -6.73 -31.78 -11.54
N THR A 127 -6.43 -31.27 -10.34
CA THR A 127 -6.30 -32.07 -9.11
C THR A 127 -7.35 -31.62 -8.08
N ARG A 128 -7.53 -32.41 -7.01
CA ARG A 128 -8.45 -32.07 -5.92
C ARG A 128 -7.83 -31.16 -4.85
N ASN A 129 -6.52 -30.92 -4.88
CA ASN A 129 -5.80 -30.20 -3.83
C ASN A 129 -5.13 -28.95 -4.39
N TYR A 130 -5.42 -27.79 -3.79
CA TYR A 130 -4.85 -26.51 -4.21
C TYR A 130 -3.32 -26.52 -4.26
N LYS A 131 -2.64 -27.22 -3.36
CA LYS A 131 -1.16 -27.26 -3.36
C LYS A 131 -0.60 -27.86 -4.65
N ASP A 132 -1.28 -28.86 -5.21
CA ASP A 132 -0.81 -29.60 -6.38
C ASP A 132 -1.09 -28.83 -7.69
N LEU A 133 -1.88 -27.75 -7.63
CA LEU A 133 -2.10 -26.83 -8.73
C LEU A 133 -0.89 -25.90 -8.94
N TYR A 134 -0.01 -25.75 -7.96
CA TYR A 134 1.16 -24.88 -8.06
C TYR A 134 2.45 -25.69 -8.15
N LYS A 135 3.31 -25.37 -9.12
CA LYS A 135 4.63 -26.01 -9.29
C LYS A 135 5.65 -25.48 -8.27
N SER A 136 5.66 -24.16 -8.07
CA SER A 136 6.62 -23.45 -7.22
C SER A 136 5.93 -22.37 -6.39
N PHE A 137 4.95 -22.74 -5.56
CA PHE A 137 4.18 -21.76 -4.77
C PHE A 137 5.07 -20.91 -3.86
N THR A 138 6.06 -21.50 -3.21
CA THR A 138 6.98 -20.79 -2.32
C THR A 138 7.78 -19.72 -3.05
N ASP A 139 8.29 -20.02 -4.25
CA ASP A 139 9.07 -19.07 -5.04
C ASP A 139 8.19 -17.90 -5.52
N PHE A 140 6.94 -18.19 -5.90
CA PHE A 140 5.96 -17.14 -6.23
C PHE A 140 5.72 -16.19 -5.04
N ILE A 141 5.49 -16.73 -3.85
CA ILE A 141 5.29 -15.92 -2.64
C ILE A 141 6.56 -15.13 -2.28
N ASN A 142 7.75 -15.69 -2.48
CA ASN A 142 9.01 -14.98 -2.27
C ASN A 142 9.16 -13.79 -3.23
N ILE A 143 8.78 -13.94 -4.50
CA ILE A 143 8.76 -12.84 -5.47
C ILE A 143 7.82 -11.72 -4.98
N LEU A 144 6.58 -12.05 -4.58
CA LEU A 144 5.63 -11.04 -4.09
C LEU A 144 6.12 -10.34 -2.81
N ASN A 145 6.74 -11.10 -1.90
CA ASN A 145 7.31 -10.52 -0.69
C ASN A 145 8.40 -9.49 -1.01
N LEU A 146 9.29 -9.79 -1.95
CA LEU A 146 10.42 -8.92 -2.28
C LEU A 146 10.02 -7.75 -3.18
N SER A 147 9.14 -7.97 -4.17
CA SER A 147 8.82 -6.97 -5.18
C SER A 147 7.67 -6.04 -4.77
N LEU A 148 6.75 -6.50 -3.92
CA LEU A 148 5.54 -5.73 -3.56
C LEU A 148 5.46 -5.48 -2.05
N LEU A 149 5.38 -6.54 -1.24
CA LEU A 149 5.04 -6.39 0.19
C LEU A 149 6.13 -5.70 1.01
N ALA A 150 7.42 -5.98 0.73
CA ALA A 150 8.52 -5.33 1.42
C ALA A 150 8.56 -3.83 1.13
N GLU A 151 8.30 -3.42 -0.11
CA GLU A 151 8.28 -2.01 -0.51
C GLU A 151 7.06 -1.29 0.07
N LEU A 152 5.88 -1.91 0.01
CA LEU A 152 4.64 -1.36 0.58
C LEU A 152 4.71 -1.20 2.12
N ASN A 153 5.37 -2.12 2.82
CA ASN A 153 5.53 -2.06 4.28
C ASN A 153 6.78 -1.26 4.72
N GLY A 154 7.78 -1.11 3.84
CA GLY A 154 9.05 -0.46 4.16
C GLY A 154 8.99 1.06 4.16
N LYS A 155 7.95 1.63 3.54
CA LYS A 155 7.77 3.08 3.43
C LYS A 155 7.48 3.77 4.77
N ASP A 156 6.96 3.03 5.74
CA ASP A 156 6.61 3.59 7.07
C ASP A 156 7.87 3.86 7.91
N ALA A 157 8.98 3.17 7.64
CA ALA A 157 10.25 3.38 8.34
C ALA A 157 11.00 4.65 7.88
N ALA A 158 10.72 5.16 6.67
CA ALA A 158 11.39 6.34 6.13
C ALA A 158 10.72 7.67 6.58
N ALA A 159 9.43 7.64 6.96
CA ALA A 159 8.71 8.82 7.41
C ALA A 159 8.97 9.17 8.90
N SER A 160 9.57 8.28 9.68
CA SER A 160 9.82 8.49 11.12
C SER A 160 11.23 8.96 11.48
N GLN A 161 12.12 9.20 10.50
CA GLN A 161 13.44 9.81 10.78
C GLN A 161 13.41 11.31 10.51
N ASN A 162 12.79 12.03 11.44
CA ASN A 162 13.08 13.45 11.65
C ASN A 162 14.18 13.52 12.74
N PRO A 163 15.46 13.80 12.42
CA PRO A 163 16.46 13.98 13.47
C PRO A 163 16.34 15.42 13.98
N ASN A 164 15.26 15.74 14.68
CA ASN A 164 15.32 16.83 15.64
C ASN A 164 15.90 16.27 16.95
N ALA A 165 17.22 16.08 16.96
CA ALA A 165 17.96 15.75 18.16
C ALA A 165 18.35 17.06 18.87
N GLU A 166 17.49 17.53 19.75
CA GLU A 166 17.90 18.46 20.80
C GLU A 166 18.50 17.67 21.98
N SER A 167 19.75 17.98 22.32
CA SER A 167 20.39 17.98 23.66
C SER A 167 21.91 17.73 23.48
N SER A 168 22.86 18.46 24.07
CA SER A 168 22.87 19.17 25.35
C SER A 168 24.16 20.01 25.54
N SER A 169 24.01 21.18 26.17
CA SER A 169 24.88 21.83 27.17
C SER A 169 26.42 21.94 27.00
N SER A 170 26.94 23.19 26.94
CA SER A 170 27.73 23.87 28.02
C SER A 170 28.70 24.96 27.49
N ILE A 171 28.47 26.23 27.87
CA ILE A 171 29.39 27.30 28.38
C ILE A 171 30.85 27.31 27.82
N ASN A 172 31.43 28.34 27.17
CA ASN A 172 31.69 29.73 27.64
C ASN A 172 32.31 30.65 26.54
N SER A 173 32.13 31.99 26.69
CA SER A 173 32.97 33.17 26.28
C SER A 173 33.64 33.23 24.87
N SER A 174 33.65 34.30 24.06
CA SER A 174 33.55 35.74 24.27
C SER A 174 33.45 36.49 22.91
N GLU A 175 33.10 37.78 22.97
CA GLU A 175 33.35 38.88 22.00
C GLU A 175 32.36 39.18 20.84
N TYR A 176 31.49 40.17 21.14
CA TYR A 176 31.11 41.36 20.38
C TYR A 176 31.06 41.36 18.83
N ALA A 177 29.85 41.59 18.31
CA ALA A 177 29.47 42.77 17.49
C ALA A 177 27.93 42.75 17.31
N ARG A 178 27.16 43.72 17.86
CA ARG A 178 26.61 44.91 17.15
C ARG A 178 25.97 44.50 15.82
N TRP A 179 24.65 44.58 15.61
CA TRP A 179 23.92 45.82 15.28
C TRP A 179 22.41 45.71 15.56
N GLU A 180 21.81 46.89 15.76
CA GLU A 180 20.48 47.19 16.26
C GLU A 180 19.32 46.78 15.35
N ASN A 181 18.17 46.45 15.94
CA ASN A 181 16.87 46.62 15.30
C ASN A 181 15.80 46.95 16.34
N PRO A 182 15.18 48.14 16.31
CA PRO A 182 13.91 48.34 16.97
C PRO A 182 12.89 49.02 16.05
N SER A 183 11.85 48.28 15.67
CA SER A 183 10.57 48.88 15.30
C SER A 183 9.42 48.03 15.82
N ALA A 184 9.05 48.32 17.06
CA ALA A 184 7.71 48.08 17.57
C ALA A 184 7.45 49.08 18.72
N ARG A 185 6.57 50.05 18.49
CA ARG A 185 5.74 50.62 19.57
C ARG A 185 4.43 51.18 19.02
N THR A 186 3.36 50.55 19.47
CA THR A 186 1.93 50.94 19.37
C THR A 186 1.60 52.04 20.41
N PRO A 187 0.31 52.36 20.66
CA PRO A 187 -0.54 53.36 19.99
C PRO A 187 -0.90 54.53 20.94
N ASP A 188 -1.51 55.62 20.45
CA ASP A 188 -2.58 56.32 21.19
C ASP A 188 -3.41 57.30 20.33
N LEU A 189 -4.67 57.49 20.73
CA LEU A 189 -5.68 58.37 20.14
C LEU A 189 -5.47 59.86 20.50
N SER A 190 -5.81 60.79 19.60
CA SER A 190 -6.85 61.83 19.84
C SER A 190 -6.97 62.87 18.71
N SER A 191 -8.22 63.06 18.28
CA SER A 191 -8.94 64.28 17.90
C SER A 191 -8.15 65.53 17.46
N SER A 192 -8.40 66.02 16.24
CA SER A 192 -9.27 67.20 15.99
C SER A 192 -9.06 67.72 14.55
N GLY A 193 -10.15 67.86 13.81
CA GLY A 193 -10.18 68.61 12.56
C GLY A 193 -10.46 70.09 12.83
N SER A 194 -9.77 70.98 12.11
CA SER A 194 -10.15 72.38 11.82
C SER A 194 -9.20 72.99 10.77
N VAL A 195 -9.63 72.99 9.50
CA VAL A 195 -10.03 74.17 8.70
C VAL A 195 -9.12 75.44 8.66
N TRP A 196 -8.87 75.91 7.42
CA TRP A 196 -8.28 77.17 6.86
C TRP A 196 -6.75 77.18 6.66
N SER A 197 -6.18 77.63 5.53
CA SER A 197 -6.63 78.56 4.46
C SER A 197 -6.35 78.04 3.05
#